data_AF-R7Z5E7-F1
#
_entry.id   AF-R7Z5E7-F1
#
_cell.length_a   1.000
_cell.length_b   1.000
_cell.length_c   1.000
_cell.angle_alpha   90.00
_cell.angle_beta   90.00
_cell.angle_gamma   90.00
#
_symmetry.space_group_name_H-M   'P 1'
#
loop_
_entity.id
_entity.type
_entity.pdbx_description
1 polymer ?
#
loop_
_entity_poly.entity_id
_entity_poly.type
_entity_poly.pdbx_seq_one_letter_code
_entity_poly.pdbx_strand_id
1 'polypeptide(L)' 'MPLKRTQGFSDDPSRPRVVEKYGCVVIEVQDWIDGISQRAWQRDRKQIFGPDSEPYVLEAVYKFSVDAGDNREL' A
#
# COMPACT_ATOMS: atom_id res chain seq x y z
N MET A 1 -15.04 11.48 9.80
CA MET A 1 -14.34 10.98 8.59
C MET A 1 -15.37 10.31 7.70
N PRO A 2 -15.54 10.71 6.43
CA PRO A 2 -16.60 10.16 5.59
C PRO A 2 -16.27 8.71 5.18
N LEU A 3 -17.12 7.76 5.57
CA LEU A 3 -17.08 6.38 5.08
C LEU A 3 -17.81 6.29 3.75
N LYS A 4 -17.25 5.54 2.79
CA LYS A 4 -17.96 5.22 1.55
C LYS A 4 -19.26 4.46 1.87
N ARG A 5 -20.29 4.62 1.03
CA ARG A 5 -21.58 3.90 1.19
C ARG A 5 -21.40 2.38 1.27
N THR A 6 -20.41 1.85 0.54
CA THR A 6 -20.08 0.42 0.48
C THR A 6 -19.17 -0.07 1.61
N GLN A 7 -18.73 0.81 2.51
CA GLN A 7 -17.80 0.46 3.59
C GLN A 7 -18.56 0.14 4.89
N GLY A 8 -18.28 -1.03 5.46
CA GLY A 8 -18.91 -1.55 6.68
C GLY A 8 -20.26 -2.25 6.46
N PHE A 9 -20.80 -2.86 7.50
CA PHE A 9 -22.08 -3.58 7.48
C PHE A 9 -23.22 -2.63 7.84
N SER A 10 -24.31 -2.63 7.05
CA SER A 10 -25.48 -1.76 7.30
C SER A 10 -26.57 -2.43 8.14
N ASP A 11 -26.52 -3.75 8.24
CA ASP A 11 -27.54 -4.63 8.80
C ASP A 11 -27.09 -5.34 10.09
N ASP A 12 -25.85 -5.13 10.52
CA ASP A 12 -25.28 -5.71 11.74
C ASP A 12 -24.92 -4.61 12.76
N PRO A 13 -25.78 -4.34 13.76
CA PRO A 13 -25.52 -3.32 14.77
C PRO A 13 -24.37 -3.67 15.72
N SER A 14 -23.93 -4.94 15.78
CA SER A 14 -22.77 -5.35 16.59
C SER A 14 -21.43 -4.95 15.96
N ARG A 15 -21.44 -4.58 14.67
CA ARG A 15 -20.26 -4.22 13.88
C ARG A 15 -20.41 -2.80 13.36
N PRO A 16 -20.13 -1.78 14.19
CA PRO A 16 -20.36 -0.39 13.83
C PRO A 16 -19.62 0.00 12.54
N ARG A 17 -20.26 0.83 11.72
CA ARG A 17 -19.65 1.39 10.51
C ARG A 17 -18.65 2.47 10.90
N VAL A 18 -17.42 2.07 11.18
CA VAL A 18 -16.29 2.93 11.52
C VAL A 18 -15.02 2.49 10.79
N VAL A 19 -14.00 3.35 10.77
CA VAL A 19 -12.64 2.91 10.47
C VAL A 19 -11.96 2.64 11.81
N GLU A 20 -11.74 1.37 12.12
CA GLU A 20 -11.07 0.97 13.34
C GLU A 20 -9.63 1.45 13.37
N LYS A 21 -9.13 1.70 14.59
CA LYS A 21 -7.70 1.92 14.79
C LYS A 21 -6.94 0.67 14.33
N TYR A 22 -5.96 0.85 13.45
CA TYR A 22 -5.21 -0.23 12.80
C TYR A 22 -6.03 -1.13 11.86
N GLY A 23 -7.24 -0.72 11.46
CA GLY A 23 -8.09 -1.48 10.53
C GLY A 23 -7.63 -1.43 9.07
N CYS A 24 -6.49 -0.78 8.79
CA CYS A 24 -5.94 -0.63 7.45
C CYS A 24 -4.42 -0.66 7.52
N VAL A 25 -3.81 -1.23 6.48
CA VAL A 25 -2.38 -1.16 6.20
C VAL A 25 -2.17 -0.44 4.89
N VAL A 26 -1.17 0.44 4.85
CA VAL A 26 -0.73 1.08 3.60
C VAL A 26 0.51 0.35 3.13
N ILE A 27 0.54 0.01 1.85
CA ILE A 27 1.74 -0.50 1.17
C ILE A 27 2.18 0.58 0.20
N GLU A 28 3.24 1.31 0.57
CA GLU A 28 3.79 2.41 -0.23
C GLU A 28 4.94 1.89 -1.07
N VAL A 29 4.67 1.61 -2.35
CA VAL A 29 5.73 1.24 -3.31
C VAL A 29 6.36 2.53 -3.80
N GLN A 30 7.47 2.89 -3.18
CA GLN A 30 8.22 4.09 -3.47
C GLN A 30 9.69 3.92 -3.07
N ASP A 31 10.50 4.85 -3.54
CA ASP A 31 11.89 4.98 -3.12
C ASP A 31 12.01 5.69 -1.74
N TRP A 32 13.23 5.87 -1.22
CA TRP A 32 13.48 6.48 0.08
C TRP A 32 12.83 7.87 0.22
N ILE A 33 11.88 8.02 1.14
CA ILE A 33 11.05 9.24 1.25
C ILE A 33 11.83 10.54 1.48
N ASP A 34 13.02 10.46 2.08
CA ASP A 34 13.88 11.61 2.37
C ASP A 34 15.17 11.61 1.52
N GLY A 35 15.23 10.81 0.45
CA GLY A 35 16.46 10.61 -0.33
C GLY A 35 17.00 11.88 -0.99
N ILE A 36 16.14 12.85 -1.33
CA ILE A 36 16.55 14.14 -1.90
C ILE A 36 17.27 15.01 -0.86
N SER A 37 16.78 15.03 0.39
CA SER A 37 17.42 15.77 1.48
C SER A 37 18.71 15.09 1.93
N GLN A 38 18.76 13.76 1.84
CA GLN A 38 19.85 12.92 2.34
C GLN A 38 20.81 12.52 1.23
N ARG A 39 21.54 13.50 0.69
CA ARG A 39 22.46 13.31 -0.45
C ARG A 39 23.48 12.17 -0.28
N ALA A 40 23.88 11.87 0.95
CA ALA A 40 24.79 10.77 1.27
C ALA A 40 24.21 9.38 0.90
N TRP A 41 22.89 9.25 0.73
CA TRP A 41 22.22 8.00 0.34
C TRP A 41 22.26 7.75 -1.17
N GLN A 42 22.83 8.68 -1.94
CA GLN A 42 23.10 8.53 -3.38
C GLN A 42 21.83 8.18 -4.19
N ARG A 43 20.69 8.76 -3.83
CA ARG A 43 19.39 8.55 -4.50
C ARG A 43 19.10 9.53 -5.63
N ASP A 44 19.90 10.57 -5.84
CA ASP A 44 19.64 11.65 -6.81
C ASP A 44 19.26 11.12 -8.21
N ARG A 45 20.01 10.14 -8.78
CA ARG A 45 19.71 9.56 -10.11
C ARG A 45 18.46 8.68 -10.16
N LYS A 46 17.85 8.37 -9.01
CA LYS A 46 16.65 7.53 -8.86
C LYS A 46 15.44 8.33 -8.40
N GLN A 47 15.60 9.62 -8.07
CA GLN A 47 14.53 10.48 -7.57
C GLN A 47 14.42 11.82 -8.30
N ILE A 48 15.45 12.23 -9.06
CA ILE A 48 15.48 13.48 -9.82
C ILE A 48 15.64 13.11 -11.30
N PHE A 49 14.64 13.43 -12.11
CA PHE A 49 14.59 13.10 -13.53
C PHE A 49 14.49 14.38 -14.36
N GLY A 50 15.21 14.42 -15.48
CA GLY A 50 15.20 15.51 -16.45
C GLY A 50 15.05 15.00 -17.89
N PRO A 51 15.07 15.92 -18.88
CA PRO A 51 14.88 15.57 -20.30
C PRO A 51 15.87 14.52 -20.84
N ASP A 52 17.10 14.51 -20.31
CA ASP A 52 18.16 13.58 -20.71
C ASP A 52 18.22 12.32 -19.83
N SER A 53 17.30 12.17 -18.87
CA SER A 53 17.24 10.99 -18.01
C SER A 53 16.53 9.83 -18.68
N GLU A 54 16.86 8.61 -18.27
CA GLU A 54 16.03 7.46 -18.62
C GLU A 54 14.61 7.63 -18.07
N PRO A 55 13.59 7.05 -18.74
CA PRO A 55 12.23 7.06 -18.23
C PRO A 55 12.16 6.50 -16.81
N TYR A 56 11.46 7.22 -15.93
CA TYR A 56 11.09 6.67 -14.64
C TYR A 56 10.04 5.58 -14.84
N VAL A 57 10.35 4.37 -14.39
CA VAL A 57 9.42 3.23 -14.42
C VAL A 57 9.23 2.73 -13.00
N LEU A 58 7.98 2.69 -12.55
CA LEU A 58 7.57 2.11 -11.28
C LEU A 58 6.50 1.06 -11.56
N GLU A 59 6.76 -0.17 -11.14
CA GLU A 59 5.81 -1.28 -11.26
C GLU A 59 5.60 -1.93 -9.90
N ALA A 60 4.34 -2.22 -9.59
CA ALA A 60 3.94 -2.95 -8.40
C ALA A 60 2.91 -4.00 -8.78
N VAL A 61 3.16 -5.26 -8.42
CA VAL A 61 2.25 -6.38 -8.69
C VAL A 61 1.81 -6.98 -7.37
N TYR A 62 0.49 -6.95 -7.12
CA TYR A 62 -0.14 -7.57 -5.96
C TYR A 62 -0.91 -8.81 -6.41
N LYS A 63 -0.37 -9.98 -6.09
CA LYS A 63 -1.01 -11.27 -6.37
C LYS A 63 -1.55 -11.86 -5.07
N PHE A 64 -2.85 -12.11 -5.05
CA PHE A 64 -3.52 -12.70 -3.91
C PHE A 64 -3.80 -14.17 -4.20
N SER A 65 -3.61 -15.02 -3.19
CA SER A 65 -4.00 -16.42 -3.21
C SER A 65 -4.46 -16.82 -1.82
N VAL A 66 -5.30 -17.84 -1.74
CA VAL A 66 -5.51 -18.58 -0.50
C VAL A 66 -4.40 -19.59 -0.36
N ASP A 67 -4.00 -19.88 0.87
CA ASP A 67 -3.19 -21.07 1.10
C ASP A 67 -4.08 -22.29 0.80
N ALA A 68 -3.61 -23.20 -0.04
CA ALA A 68 -4.29 -24.47 -0.25
C ALA A 68 -4.00 -25.31 1.00
N GLY A 69 -4.81 -25.11 2.04
CA GLY A 69 -4.55 -25.67 3.36
C GLY A 69 -4.11 -27.14 3.31
N ASP A 70 -3.09 -27.47 4.11
CA ASP A 70 -2.81 -28.84 4.53
C ASP A 70 -4.13 -29.48 4.96
N ASN A 71 -4.43 -30.62 4.36
CA ASN A 71 -5.69 -31.35 4.42
C ASN A 71 -5.84 -32.05 5.79
N ARG A 72 -5.85 -31.29 6.88
CA ARG A 72 -6.14 -31.80 8.22
C ARG A 72 -7.64 -31.69 8.44
N GLU A 73 -8.27 -32.84 8.24
CA GLU A 73 -9.66 -33.19 8.50
C GLU A 73 -10.36 -32.28 9.52
N LEU A 74 -11.42 -31.61 9.05
CA LEU A 74 -12.61 -31.29 9.83
C LEU A 74 -13.82 -31.84 9.09
#